data_AF-A0A0X3WWF5-F1
#
_entry.id   AF-A0A0X3WWF5-F1
#
_cell.length_a   1.000
_cell.length_b   1.000
_cell.length_c   1.000
_cell.angle_alpha   90.00
_cell.angle_beta   90.00
_cell.angle_gamma   90.00
#
_symmetry.space_group_name_H-M   'P 1'
#
loop_
_entity.id
_entity.type
_entity.pdbx_description
1 polymer ?
#
loop_
_entity_poly.entity_id
_entity_poly.type
_entity_poly.pdbx_seq_one_letter_code
_entity_poly.pdbx_strand_id
1 'polypeptide(L)'
;MTGTEGNAARHRRPLRADAQRNEDRLLETAAAVFAREGSGASVKDIAREAGVGVGTLYRRFPSKELLVEAVYRQEVRRLCEAAPHLAATLPPVDALRTWMERFIDFMAAKSGMADALRVVLTDDSERLQTRTLLAEAIDHLLSSGEGRSAARPEVDPQDVLMALGGISLMAADEDQRDLATRLIDLLLRGVVRS
;
A
#
# COMPACT_ATOMS: atom_id res chain seq x y z
N MET A 1 45.75 -2.41 38.49
CA MET A 1 45.62 -1.59 37.27
C MET A 1 45.55 -2.54 36.07
N THR A 2 44.34 -2.84 35.60
CA THR A 2 44.07 -3.29 34.23
C THR A 2 42.60 -2.95 33.96
N GLY A 3 42.38 -1.98 33.08
CA GLY A 3 41.06 -1.54 32.65
C GLY A 3 40.44 -2.55 31.69
N THR A 4 39.13 -2.74 31.82
CA THR A 4 38.32 -3.41 30.79
C THR A 4 37.45 -2.34 30.14
N GLU A 5 38.01 -1.72 29.11
CA GLU A 5 37.23 -1.09 28.06
C GLU A 5 36.51 -2.20 27.28
N GLY A 6 35.18 -2.19 27.29
CA GLY A 6 34.44 -3.22 26.58
C GLY A 6 32.94 -3.20 26.78
N ASN A 7 32.28 -2.03 26.84
CA ASN A 7 30.81 -2.02 26.81
C ASN A 7 30.20 -0.74 26.24
N ALA A 8 30.55 -0.36 25.01
CA ALA A 8 29.93 0.77 24.30
C ALA A 8 29.22 0.38 22.98
N ALA A 9 28.99 -0.91 22.73
CA ALA A 9 28.57 -1.40 21.41
C ALA A 9 27.23 -2.17 21.37
N ARG A 10 26.31 -2.02 22.34
CA ARG A 10 25.06 -2.82 22.36
C ARG A 10 23.71 -2.07 22.42
N HIS A 11 23.63 -0.74 22.29
CA HIS A 11 22.35 -0.02 22.44
C HIS A 11 21.90 0.94 21.32
N ARG A 12 22.55 0.97 20.14
CA ARG A 12 22.12 1.87 19.03
C ARG A 12 21.17 1.24 17.98
N ARG A 13 20.86 -0.06 18.07
CA ARG A 13 20.01 -0.79 17.11
C ARG A 13 18.53 -1.02 17.48
N PRO A 14 18.07 -0.96 18.75
CA PRO A 14 16.63 -1.14 19.08
C PRO A 14 15.76 0.08 18.75
N LEU A 15 16.22 1.29 19.12
CA LEU A 15 15.45 2.54 19.04
C LEU A 15 15.01 2.93 17.62
N ARG A 16 15.83 2.61 16.61
CA ARG A 16 15.51 2.92 15.21
C ARG A 16 14.43 2.01 14.64
N ALA A 17 14.42 0.75 15.05
CA ALA A 17 13.41 -0.21 14.60
C ALA A 17 12.05 0.10 15.23
N ASP A 18 12.03 0.50 16.51
CA ASP A 18 10.81 0.95 17.19
C ASP A 18 10.27 2.25 16.57
N ALA A 19 11.14 3.21 16.28
CA ALA A 19 10.75 4.46 15.61
C ALA A 19 10.13 4.19 14.23
N GLN A 20 10.72 3.30 13.44
CA GLN A 20 10.18 2.92 12.13
C GLN A 20 8.82 2.24 12.27
N ARG A 21 8.67 1.27 13.18
CA ARG A 21 7.37 0.61 13.42
C ARG A 21 6.28 1.57 13.86
N ASN A 22 6.63 2.58 14.68
CA ASN A 22 5.70 3.60 15.10
C ASN A 22 5.28 4.52 13.94
N GLU A 23 6.23 4.86 13.06
CA GLU A 23 5.95 5.61 11.84
C GLU A 23 5.06 4.81 10.87
N ASP A 24 5.36 3.52 10.67
CA ASP A 24 4.57 2.64 9.81
C ASP A 24 3.12 2.54 10.31
N ARG A 25 2.92 2.38 11.62
CA ARG A 25 1.59 2.35 12.26
C ARG A 25 0.84 3.67 12.12
N LEU A 26 1.54 4.79 12.26
CA LEU A 26 0.95 6.12 12.07
C LEU A 26 0.44 6.27 10.64
N LEU A 27 1.26 5.94 9.64
CA LEU A 27 0.91 6.09 8.24
C LEU A 27 -0.19 5.11 7.81
N GLU A 28 -0.24 3.91 8.38
CA GLU A 28 -1.36 2.97 8.22
C GLU A 28 -2.67 3.51 8.77
N THR A 29 -2.62 4.09 9.98
CA THR A 29 -3.79 4.73 10.59
C THR A 29 -4.26 5.90 9.72
N ALA A 30 -3.32 6.71 9.23
CA ALA A 30 -3.64 7.82 8.34
C ALA A 30 -4.29 7.34 7.03
N ALA A 31 -3.79 6.25 6.41
CA ALA A 31 -4.39 5.65 5.22
C ALA A 31 -5.85 5.25 5.45
N ALA A 32 -6.14 4.60 6.59
CA ALA A 32 -7.50 4.21 6.95
C ALA A 32 -8.44 5.42 7.16
N VAL A 33 -7.95 6.48 7.82
CA VAL A 33 -8.71 7.72 7.98
C VAL A 33 -8.97 8.38 6.63
N PHE A 34 -7.98 8.46 5.74
CA PHE A 34 -8.17 9.04 4.40
C PHE A 34 -9.15 8.23 3.55
N ALA A 35 -9.12 6.90 3.63
CA ALA A 35 -10.08 6.05 2.93
C ALA A 35 -11.53 6.25 3.43
N ARG A 36 -11.71 6.56 4.71
CA ARG A 36 -13.03 6.73 5.36
C ARG A 36 -13.60 8.15 5.24
N GLU A 37 -12.75 9.15 5.41
CA GLU A 37 -13.16 10.57 5.57
C GLU A 37 -12.80 11.43 4.35
N GLY A 38 -12.02 10.89 3.41
CA GLY A 38 -11.60 11.57 2.20
C GLY A 38 -10.88 12.88 2.46
N SER A 39 -11.22 13.90 1.68
CA SER A 39 -10.66 15.26 1.82
C SER A 39 -10.98 15.90 3.17
N GLY A 40 -12.04 15.45 3.85
CA GLY A 40 -12.44 15.90 5.19
C GLY A 40 -11.52 15.44 6.32
N ALA A 41 -10.65 14.46 6.08
CA ALA A 41 -9.73 13.93 7.08
C ALA A 41 -8.86 15.03 7.71
N SER A 42 -8.87 15.10 9.04
CA SER A 42 -8.10 16.07 9.82
C SER A 42 -6.81 15.45 10.35
N VAL A 43 -5.70 16.17 10.20
CA VAL A 43 -4.40 15.80 10.78
C VAL A 43 -4.47 15.58 12.30
N LYS A 44 -5.33 16.34 12.98
CA LYS A 44 -5.57 16.20 14.43
C LYS A 44 -6.28 14.88 14.76
N ASP A 45 -7.18 14.44 13.89
CA ASP A 45 -7.98 13.23 14.10
C ASP A 45 -7.13 11.99 13.84
N ILE A 46 -6.30 12.04 12.78
CA ILE A 46 -5.25 11.04 12.52
C ILE A 46 -4.30 10.92 13.72
N ALA A 47 -3.80 12.03 14.27
CA ALA A 47 -2.91 12.00 15.42
C ALA A 47 -3.55 11.34 16.64
N ARG A 48 -4.83 11.65 16.89
CA ARG A 48 -5.62 11.09 17.99
C ARG A 48 -5.86 9.59 17.80
N GLU A 49 -6.25 9.16 16.61
CA GLU A 49 -6.49 7.74 16.30
C GLU A 49 -5.19 6.93 16.35
N ALA A 50 -4.08 7.49 15.88
CA ALA A 50 -2.76 6.86 15.94
C ALA A 50 -2.10 6.90 17.33
N GLY A 51 -2.73 7.55 18.31
CA GLY A 51 -2.19 7.69 19.68
C GLY A 51 -0.91 8.52 19.75
N VAL A 52 -0.67 9.42 18.79
CA VAL A 52 0.51 10.29 18.76
C VAL A 52 0.16 11.74 19.10
N GLY A 53 1.09 12.43 19.75
CA GLY A 53 0.92 13.86 20.03
C GLY A 53 0.86 14.68 18.73
N VAL A 54 -0.17 15.53 18.59
CA VAL A 54 -0.36 16.40 17.41
C VAL A 54 0.90 17.22 17.08
N GLY A 55 1.59 17.75 18.09
CA GLY A 55 2.85 18.49 17.88
C GLY A 55 4.01 17.61 17.40
N THR A 56 4.04 16.32 17.73
CA THR A 56 5.02 15.38 17.18
C THR A 56 4.73 15.08 15.72
N LEU A 57 3.46 14.92 15.37
CA LEU A 57 3.05 14.69 13.99
C LEU A 57 3.33 15.92 13.12
N TYR A 58 2.98 17.14 13.54
CA TYR A 58 3.31 18.36 12.79
C TYR A 58 4.82 18.61 12.64
N ARG A 59 5.64 18.23 13.63
CA ARG A 59 7.11 18.30 13.49
C ARG A 59 7.63 17.35 12.43
N ARG A 60 6.99 16.19 12.26
CA ARG A 60 7.39 15.17 11.27
C ARG A 60 6.83 15.49 9.88
N PHE A 61 5.58 15.93 9.82
CA PHE A 61 4.84 16.28 8.63
C PHE A 61 4.30 17.71 8.77
N PRO A 62 5.08 18.72 8.35
CA PRO A 62 4.71 20.13 8.50
C PRO A 62 3.41 20.52 7.80
N SER A 63 2.97 19.76 6.78
CA SER A 63 1.71 19.99 6.07
C SER A 63 0.94 18.68 5.86
N LYS A 64 -0.36 18.81 5.56
CA LYS A 64 -1.24 17.66 5.23
C LYS A 64 -0.75 16.97 3.97
N GLU A 65 -0.25 17.72 3.00
CA GLU A 65 0.26 17.23 1.73
C GLU A 65 1.50 16.35 1.93
N LEU A 66 2.42 16.72 2.83
CA LEU A 66 3.60 15.91 3.15
C LEU A 66 3.24 14.63 3.91
N LEU A 67 2.21 14.67 4.78
CA LEU A 67 1.66 13.46 5.39
C LEU A 67 1.06 12.55 4.31
N VAL A 68 0.26 13.10 3.41
CA VAL A 68 -0.37 12.37 2.30
C VAL A 68 0.67 11.73 1.38
N GLU A 69 1.75 12.45 1.05
CA GLU A 69 2.85 11.91 0.26
C GLU A 69 3.50 10.71 0.94
N ALA A 70 3.77 10.83 2.24
CA ALA A 70 4.37 9.76 3.03
C ALA A 70 3.46 8.53 3.12
N VAL A 71 2.16 8.73 3.32
CA VAL A 71 1.15 7.65 3.31
C VAL A 71 1.14 6.96 1.95
N TYR A 72 1.06 7.73 0.86
CA TYR A 72 1.06 7.18 -0.49
C TYR A 72 2.30 6.32 -0.78
N ARG A 73 3.50 6.84 -0.49
CA ARG A 73 4.76 6.11 -0.71
C ARG A 73 4.84 4.83 0.15
N GLN A 74 4.32 4.87 1.37
CA GLN A 74 4.26 3.68 2.23
C GLN A 74 3.29 2.63 1.67
N GLU A 75 2.09 3.02 1.26
CA GLU A 75 1.10 2.07 0.76
C GLU A 75 1.57 1.38 -0.54
N VAL A 76 2.19 2.14 -1.45
CA VAL A 76 2.84 1.56 -2.65
C VAL A 76 3.91 0.55 -2.25
N ARG A 77 4.78 0.90 -1.29
CA ARG A 77 5.83 -0.02 -0.80
C ARG A 77 5.23 -1.30 -0.22
N ARG A 78 4.21 -1.17 0.64
CA ARG A 78 3.53 -2.31 1.27
C ARG A 78 2.89 -3.25 0.26
N LEU A 79 2.27 -2.71 -0.79
CA LEU A 79 1.72 -3.53 -1.89
C LEU A 79 2.81 -4.30 -2.63
N CYS A 80 3.94 -3.65 -2.94
CA CYS A 80 5.04 -4.29 -3.64
C CYS A 80 5.69 -5.39 -2.77
N GLU A 81 5.92 -5.11 -1.48
CA GLU A 81 6.49 -6.06 -0.52
C GLU A 81 5.54 -7.20 -0.16
N ALA A 82 4.23 -7.00 -0.29
CA ALA A 82 3.24 -8.05 -0.04
C ALA A 82 3.30 -9.18 -1.06
N ALA A 83 3.55 -8.89 -2.34
CA ALA A 83 3.55 -9.88 -3.42
C ALA A 83 4.45 -11.10 -3.15
N PRO A 84 5.76 -10.95 -2.85
CA PRO A 84 6.63 -12.10 -2.57
C PRO A 84 6.23 -12.85 -1.30
N HIS A 85 5.75 -12.14 -0.27
CA HIS A 85 5.30 -12.78 0.96
C HIS A 85 4.03 -13.61 0.76
N LEU A 86 3.04 -13.08 0.04
CA LEU A 86 1.80 -13.77 -0.28
C LEU A 86 2.05 -14.98 -1.18
N ALA A 87 2.89 -14.82 -2.21
CA ALA A 87 3.32 -15.92 -3.06
C ALA A 87 3.99 -17.07 -2.30
N ALA A 88 4.75 -16.76 -1.24
CA ALA A 88 5.44 -17.76 -0.43
C ALA A 88 4.54 -18.45 0.62
N THR A 89 3.37 -17.88 0.93
CA THR A 89 2.54 -18.32 2.07
C THR A 89 1.15 -18.80 1.69
N LEU A 90 0.67 -18.47 0.49
CA LEU A 90 -0.68 -18.77 0.04
C LEU A 90 -0.66 -19.48 -1.32
N PRO A 91 -1.70 -20.28 -1.64
CA PRO A 91 -1.93 -20.75 -3.00
C PRO A 91 -1.99 -19.57 -4.00
N PRO A 92 -1.57 -19.74 -5.27
CA PRO A 92 -1.45 -18.63 -6.21
C PRO A 92 -2.71 -17.76 -6.37
N VAL A 93 -3.89 -18.39 -6.39
CA VAL A 93 -5.17 -17.68 -6.51
C VAL A 93 -5.47 -16.84 -5.28
N ASP A 94 -5.23 -17.40 -4.09
CA ASP A 94 -5.48 -16.73 -2.82
C ASP A 94 -4.46 -15.61 -2.58
N ALA A 95 -3.21 -15.81 -3.01
CA ALA A 95 -2.17 -14.79 -2.99
C ALA A 95 -2.56 -13.58 -3.86
N LEU A 96 -2.98 -13.84 -5.11
CA LEU A 96 -3.41 -12.80 -6.04
C LEU A 96 -4.66 -12.07 -5.54
N ARG A 97 -5.67 -12.81 -5.08
CA ARG A 97 -6.89 -12.24 -4.47
C ARG A 97 -6.56 -11.31 -3.31
N THR A 98 -5.77 -11.80 -2.35
CA THR A 98 -5.38 -11.03 -1.16
C THR A 98 -4.63 -9.76 -1.56
N TRP A 99 -3.78 -9.83 -2.59
CA TRP A 99 -3.08 -8.66 -3.10
C TRP A 99 -4.05 -7.66 -3.78
N MET A 100 -5.00 -8.13 -4.59
CA MET A 100 -6.01 -7.29 -5.25
C MET A 100 -6.92 -6.58 -4.24
N GLU A 101 -7.30 -7.25 -3.15
CA GLU A 101 -8.07 -6.64 -2.05
C GLU A 101 -7.29 -5.50 -1.39
N ARG A 102 -6.00 -5.71 -1.11
CA ARG A 102 -5.13 -4.62 -0.59
C ARG A 102 -5.00 -3.47 -1.59
N PHE A 103 -4.96 -3.77 -2.89
CA PHE A 103 -4.91 -2.74 -3.93
C PHE A 103 -6.19 -1.88 -3.94
N ILE A 104 -7.37 -2.47 -3.70
CA ILE A 104 -8.61 -1.71 -3.53
C ILE A 104 -8.52 -0.75 -2.35
N ASP A 105 -8.06 -1.23 -1.19
CA ASP A 105 -7.96 -0.38 0.01
C ASP A 105 -6.98 0.78 -0.22
N PHE A 106 -5.87 0.53 -0.90
CA PHE A 106 -4.96 1.57 -1.37
C PHE A 106 -5.65 2.58 -2.31
N MET A 107 -6.45 2.11 -3.26
CA MET A 107 -7.16 3.00 -4.19
C MET A 107 -8.22 3.84 -3.48
N ALA A 108 -8.92 3.29 -2.47
CA ALA A 108 -9.86 4.03 -1.63
C ALA A 108 -9.14 5.16 -0.87
N ALA A 109 -8.02 4.84 -0.21
CA ALA A 109 -7.19 5.85 0.45
C ALA A 109 -6.68 6.91 -0.54
N LYS A 110 -6.19 6.47 -1.71
CA LYS A 110 -5.68 7.35 -2.78
C LYS A 110 -6.75 8.32 -3.28
N SER A 111 -8.00 7.86 -3.43
CA SER A 111 -9.13 8.71 -3.80
C SER A 111 -9.37 9.80 -2.76
N GLY A 112 -9.38 9.43 -1.48
CA GLY A 112 -9.51 10.38 -0.37
C GLY A 112 -8.36 11.40 -0.28
N MET A 113 -7.20 11.06 -0.83
CA MET A 113 -6.01 11.90 -0.87
C MET A 113 -5.84 12.70 -2.18
N ALA A 114 -6.77 12.61 -3.14
CA ALA A 114 -6.56 13.04 -4.52
C ALA A 114 -6.20 14.54 -4.68
N ASP A 115 -6.78 15.43 -3.87
CA ASP A 115 -6.45 16.87 -3.92
C ASP A 115 -5.01 17.14 -3.46
N ALA A 116 -4.62 16.56 -2.32
CA ALA A 116 -3.28 16.72 -1.78
C ALA A 116 -2.23 16.05 -2.67
N LEU A 117 -2.51 14.87 -3.21
CA LEU A 117 -1.60 14.18 -4.16
C LEU A 117 -1.39 14.97 -5.45
N ARG A 118 -2.37 15.76 -5.90
CA ARG A 118 -2.17 16.67 -7.05
C ARG A 118 -1.15 17.76 -6.77
N VAL A 119 -0.96 18.15 -5.51
CA VAL A 119 0.01 19.17 -5.10
C VAL A 119 1.42 18.59 -4.98
N VAL A 120 1.57 17.36 -4.48
CA VAL A 120 2.89 16.74 -4.21
C VAL A 120 3.40 15.83 -5.32
N LEU A 121 2.51 15.15 -6.06
CA LEU A 121 2.87 14.29 -7.20
C LEU A 121 2.67 15.02 -8.52
N THR A 122 3.49 16.05 -8.73
CA THR A 122 3.47 16.89 -9.94
C THR A 122 4.21 16.28 -11.13
N ASP A 123 5.08 15.31 -10.89
CA ASP A 123 5.87 14.64 -11.93
C ASP A 123 5.17 13.35 -12.40
N ASP A 124 4.94 13.23 -13.70
CA ASP A 124 4.39 12.03 -14.32
C ASP A 124 5.33 10.83 -14.18
N SER A 125 6.63 11.05 -13.99
CA SER A 125 7.62 9.97 -13.81
C SER A 125 7.35 9.15 -12.55
N GLU A 126 6.97 9.78 -11.43
CA GLU A 126 6.66 9.07 -10.17
C GLU A 126 5.39 8.23 -10.28
N ARG A 127 4.40 8.75 -11.04
CA ARG A 127 3.15 8.03 -11.32
C ARG A 127 3.42 6.81 -12.19
N LEU A 128 4.24 6.97 -13.22
CA LEU A 128 4.65 5.86 -14.10
C LEU A 128 5.45 4.82 -13.31
N GLN A 129 6.42 5.24 -12.50
CA GLN A 129 7.19 4.35 -11.64
C GLN A 129 6.30 3.55 -10.69
N THR A 130 5.31 4.21 -10.05
CA THR A 130 4.36 3.50 -9.19
C THR A 130 3.60 2.42 -9.98
N ARG A 131 3.14 2.74 -11.19
CA ARG A 131 2.43 1.76 -12.04
C ARG A 131 3.33 0.58 -12.40
N THR A 132 4.57 0.83 -12.78
CA THR A 132 5.54 -0.22 -13.08
C THR A 132 5.75 -1.15 -11.89
N LEU A 133 6.00 -0.60 -10.70
CA LEU A 133 6.21 -1.40 -9.49
C LEU A 133 5.00 -2.27 -9.13
N LEU A 134 3.79 -1.74 -9.29
CA LEU A 134 2.56 -2.49 -9.00
C LEU A 134 2.30 -3.58 -10.07
N ALA A 135 2.64 -3.34 -11.32
CA ALA A 135 2.57 -4.34 -12.38
C ALA A 135 3.59 -5.47 -12.16
N GLU A 136 4.82 -5.14 -11.73
CA GLU A 136 5.85 -6.12 -11.35
C GLU A 136 5.40 -7.00 -10.16
N ALA A 137 4.68 -6.43 -9.19
CA ALA A 137 4.11 -7.18 -8.08
C ALA A 137 3.05 -8.20 -8.55
N ILE A 138 2.20 -7.83 -9.51
CA ILE A 138 1.23 -8.74 -10.14
C ILE A 138 1.97 -9.83 -10.92
N ASP A 139 2.96 -9.46 -11.74
CA ASP A 139 3.76 -10.40 -12.53
C ASP A 139 4.41 -11.47 -11.64
N HIS A 140 4.99 -11.03 -10.52
CA HIS A 140 5.55 -11.93 -9.52
C HIS A 140 4.49 -12.92 -9.04
N LEU A 141 3.32 -12.47 -8.59
CA LEU A 141 2.24 -13.33 -8.10
C LEU A 141 1.76 -14.33 -9.16
N LEU A 142 1.66 -13.91 -10.43
CA LEU A 142 1.25 -14.75 -11.55
C LEU A 142 2.30 -15.81 -11.93
N SER A 143 3.57 -15.51 -11.69
CA SER A 143 4.71 -16.35 -12.04
C SER A 143 5.18 -17.28 -10.91
N SER A 144 4.77 -17.04 -9.66
CA SER A 144 5.28 -17.73 -8.45
C SER A 144 4.78 -19.17 -8.22
N GLY A 145 4.03 -19.78 -9.15
CA GLY A 145 3.49 -21.13 -8.98
C GLY A 145 4.54 -22.23 -9.08
N GLU A 146 4.47 -23.25 -8.22
CA GLU A 146 5.36 -24.43 -8.22
C GLU A 146 5.35 -25.15 -9.59
N GLY A 147 6.25 -24.75 -10.50
CA GLY A 147 6.51 -25.41 -11.78
C GLY A 147 5.55 -25.08 -12.94
N ARG A 148 4.46 -24.33 -12.70
CA ARG A 148 3.56 -23.83 -13.75
C ARG A 148 2.99 -22.47 -13.37
N SER A 149 3.07 -21.50 -14.27
CA SER A 149 2.37 -20.22 -14.09
C SER A 149 0.88 -20.47 -13.89
N ALA A 150 0.31 -19.84 -12.86
CA ALA A 150 -1.11 -19.87 -12.59
C ALA A 150 -1.88 -19.03 -13.63
N ALA A 151 -1.19 -18.12 -14.32
CA ALA A 151 -1.76 -17.22 -15.31
C ALA A 151 -2.04 -17.92 -16.64
N ARG A 152 -3.02 -17.37 -17.36
CA ARG A 152 -3.15 -17.60 -18.80
C ARG A 152 -2.03 -16.85 -19.53
N PRO A 153 -1.44 -17.44 -20.59
CA PRO A 153 -0.26 -16.89 -21.26
C PRO A 153 -0.54 -15.58 -22.01
N GLU A 154 -1.80 -15.25 -22.26
CA GLU A 154 -2.21 -14.01 -22.91
C GLU A 154 -2.39 -12.83 -21.92
N VAL A 155 -2.20 -13.05 -20.62
CA VAL A 155 -2.46 -12.01 -19.60
C VAL A 155 -1.22 -11.15 -19.40
N ASP A 156 -1.34 -9.86 -19.73
CA ASP A 156 -0.36 -8.84 -19.37
C ASP A 156 -0.64 -8.33 -17.93
N PRO A 157 0.34 -8.35 -17.00
CA PRO A 157 0.21 -7.80 -15.66
C PRO A 157 -0.24 -6.33 -15.64
N GLN A 158 0.14 -5.54 -16.66
CA GLN A 158 -0.27 -4.16 -16.80
C GLN A 158 -1.77 -4.04 -17.11
N ASP A 159 -2.33 -4.93 -17.93
CA ASP A 159 -3.76 -4.95 -18.20
C ASP A 159 -4.57 -5.30 -16.95
N VAL A 160 -4.07 -6.24 -16.13
CA VAL A 160 -4.66 -6.58 -14.83
C VAL A 160 -4.65 -5.36 -13.90
N LEU A 161 -3.52 -4.64 -13.82
CA LEU A 161 -3.42 -3.42 -13.03
C LEU A 161 -4.42 -2.34 -13.50
N MET A 162 -4.54 -2.14 -14.81
CA MET A 162 -5.46 -1.16 -15.38
C MET A 162 -6.92 -1.54 -15.14
N ALA A 163 -7.27 -2.83 -15.26
CA ALA A 163 -8.59 -3.33 -14.93
C ALA A 163 -8.94 -3.10 -13.46
N LEU A 164 -8.03 -3.44 -12.53
CA LEU A 164 -8.20 -3.19 -11.10
C LEU A 164 -8.37 -1.70 -10.78
N GLY A 165 -7.56 -0.84 -11.41
CA GLY A 165 -7.66 0.60 -11.27
C GLY A 165 -9.03 1.12 -11.71
N GLY A 166 -9.54 0.64 -12.84
CA GLY A 166 -10.87 0.98 -13.35
C GLY A 166 -12.00 0.51 -12.43
N ILE A 167 -11.95 -0.75 -11.98
CA ILE A 167 -12.91 -1.32 -11.01
C ILE A 167 -12.95 -0.49 -9.73
N SER A 168 -11.77 -0.14 -9.20
CA SER A 168 -11.65 0.61 -7.95
C SER A 168 -12.22 2.03 -8.08
N LEU A 169 -12.00 2.68 -9.22
CA LEU A 169 -12.56 4.01 -9.49
C LEU A 169 -14.09 3.98 -9.53
N MET A 170 -14.67 3.03 -10.28
CA MET A 170 -16.13 2.92 -10.40
C MET A 170 -16.80 2.52 -9.08
N ALA A 171 -16.21 1.58 -8.33
CA ALA A 171 -16.79 1.13 -7.07
C ALA A 171 -16.77 2.21 -5.97
N ALA A 172 -15.79 3.12 -6.01
CA ALA A 172 -15.71 4.25 -5.08
C ALA A 172 -16.83 5.28 -5.34
N ASP A 173 -17.14 5.55 -6.61
CA ASP A 173 -18.18 6.52 -6.97
C ASP A 173 -19.60 6.02 -6.65
N GLU A 174 -19.82 4.71 -6.67
CA GLU A 174 -21.14 4.12 -6.46
C GLU A 174 -21.41 3.64 -5.01
N ASP A 175 -20.44 3.75 -4.10
CA ASP A 175 -20.46 3.14 -2.74
C ASP A 175 -20.81 1.63 -2.76
N GLN A 176 -20.40 0.94 -3.83
CA GLN A 176 -20.73 -0.46 -4.09
C GLN A 176 -19.52 -1.36 -3.85
N ARG A 177 -19.09 -1.49 -2.60
CA ARG A 177 -17.99 -2.41 -2.24
C ARG A 177 -18.25 -3.85 -2.72
N ASP A 178 -19.50 -4.29 -2.64
CA ASP A 178 -19.92 -5.62 -3.14
C ASP A 178 -19.77 -5.77 -4.66
N LEU A 179 -19.91 -4.68 -5.42
CA LEU A 179 -19.64 -4.70 -6.86
C LEU A 179 -18.14 -4.88 -7.13
N ALA A 180 -17.28 -4.17 -6.39
CA ALA A 180 -15.82 -4.32 -6.53
C ALA A 180 -15.37 -5.77 -6.30
N THR A 181 -15.87 -6.40 -5.24
CA THR A 181 -15.57 -7.81 -4.93
C THR A 181 -16.04 -8.75 -6.04
N ARG A 182 -17.26 -8.57 -6.56
CA ARG A 182 -17.75 -9.38 -7.69
C ARG A 182 -16.92 -9.18 -8.97
N LEU A 183 -16.51 -7.95 -9.27
CA LEU A 183 -15.70 -7.64 -10.44
C LEU A 183 -14.27 -8.20 -10.32
N ILE A 184 -13.69 -8.16 -9.11
CA ILE A 184 -12.42 -8.85 -8.81
C ILE A 184 -12.55 -10.35 -9.03
N ASP A 185 -13.63 -10.98 -8.55
CA ASP A 185 -13.86 -12.42 -8.75
C ASP A 185 -13.92 -12.79 -10.23
N LEU A 186 -14.57 -11.95 -11.05
CA LEU A 186 -14.62 -12.13 -12.50
C LEU A 186 -13.24 -11.95 -13.15
N LEU A 187 -12.49 -10.93 -12.73
CA LEU A 187 -11.13 -10.69 -13.21
C LEU A 187 -10.21 -11.86 -12.86
N LEU A 188 -10.24 -12.35 -11.61
CA LEU A 188 -9.46 -13.49 -11.14
C LEU A 188 -9.72 -14.74 -11.97
N ARG A 189 -10.98 -15.05 -12.28
CA ARG A 189 -11.36 -16.19 -13.15
C ARG A 189 -10.86 -16.04 -14.58
N GLY A 190 -10.77 -14.80 -15.07
CA GLY A 190 -10.22 -14.49 -16.39
C GLY A 190 -8.70 -14.62 -16.46
N VAL A 191 -8.01 -14.28 -15.36
CA VAL A 191 -6.54 -14.25 -15.29
C VAL A 191 -5.94 -15.62 -14.99
N VAL A 192 -6.58 -16.40 -14.10
CA VAL A 192 -6.06 -17.69 -13.64
C VAL A 192 -6.57 -18.84 -14.52
N ARG A 193 -5.73 -19.85 -14.71
CA ARG A 193 -6.13 -21.15 -15.28
C ARG A 193 -6.92 -21.96 -14.26
N SER A 194 -8.16 -22.32 -14.62
CA SER A 194 -9.03 -23.25 -13.88
C SER A 194 -8.47 -24.67 -13.85
#